data_AF-A0A2M7VH58-F1
#
_entry.id   AF-A0A2M7VH58-F1
#
_cell.length_a   1.000
_cell.length_b   1.000
_cell.length_c   1.000
_cell.angle_alpha   90.00
_cell.angle_beta   90.00
_cell.angle_gamma   90.00
#
_symmetry.space_group_name_H-M   'P 1'
#
loop_
_entity.id
_entity.type
_entity.pdbx_description
1 polymer ?
#
loop_
_entity_poly.entity_id
_entity_poly.type
_entity_poly.pdbx_seq_one_letter_code
_entity_poly.pdbx_strand_id
1 'polypeptide(L)'
;MIRFAFEVFRLLRPRQWIKNFALFAAILFAGELFDQLIFEKVFVAFFVFCGLSSATYIVNDLFDIKKDRMHPFKRFRPLAGNKISVSAAILTAAILIFISLFVSTTITPAFFIICLVYLSIQFLYSLFLKSLAVVDILAIATGYILRVYAGEFASGFHISVWLLLTTISISLFLAIGKRRSELTLLSANKKNLIQETRESLSRYSERLLDVYASIFAT
;
A
#
# COMPACT_ATOMS: atom_id res chain seq x y z
N MET A 1 13.81 -23.95 10.66
CA MET A 1 12.71 -23.84 9.67
C MET A 1 11.57 -22.93 10.15
N ILE A 2 10.97 -23.17 11.33
CA ILE A 2 9.82 -22.38 11.84
C ILE A 2 10.11 -20.86 11.94
N ARG A 3 11.27 -20.47 12.48
CA ARG A 3 11.65 -19.04 12.59
C ARG A 3 11.80 -18.35 11.23
N PHE A 4 12.29 -19.06 10.22
CA PHE A 4 12.45 -18.52 8.88
C PHE A 4 11.09 -18.29 8.21
N ALA A 5 10.20 -19.29 8.26
CA ALA A 5 8.84 -19.17 7.75
C ALA A 5 8.06 -18.02 8.41
N PHE A 6 8.21 -17.85 9.74
CA PHE A 6 7.60 -16.75 10.47
C PHE A 6 8.09 -15.38 10.00
N GLU A 7 9.40 -15.21 9.78
CA GLU A 7 9.93 -13.94 9.29
C GLU A 7 9.51 -13.66 7.85
N VAL A 8 9.39 -14.69 6.99
CA VAL A 8 8.83 -14.56 5.64
C VAL A 8 7.37 -14.10 5.71
N PHE A 9 6.56 -14.71 6.58
CA PHE A 9 5.18 -14.26 6.78
C PHE A 9 5.12 -12.81 7.28
N ARG A 10 6.04 -12.41 8.17
CA ARG A 10 6.16 -11.02 8.64
C ARG A 10 6.61 -10.07 7.54
N LEU A 11 7.44 -10.54 6.60
CA LEU A 11 7.91 -9.81 5.43
C LEU A 11 6.76 -9.50 4.46
N LEU A 12 5.80 -10.42 4.31
CA LEU A 12 4.59 -10.21 3.48
C LEU A 12 3.64 -9.13 4.03
N ARG A 13 3.75 -8.79 5.31
CA ARG A 13 2.89 -7.83 6.02
C ARG A 13 1.38 -8.09 5.88
N PRO A 14 0.86 -9.24 6.34
CA PRO A 14 -0.57 -9.58 6.28
C PRO A 14 -1.50 -8.53 6.88
N ARG A 15 -1.05 -7.82 7.93
CA ARG A 15 -1.80 -6.70 8.51
C ARG A 15 -2.14 -5.60 7.51
N GLN A 16 -1.36 -5.44 6.43
CA GLN A 16 -1.61 -4.46 5.38
C GLN A 16 -2.61 -4.94 4.33
N TRP A 17 -2.87 -6.25 4.26
CA TRP A 17 -3.85 -6.83 3.33
C TRP A 17 -5.27 -6.33 3.61
N ILE A 18 -5.53 -5.82 4.83
CA ILE A 18 -6.81 -5.21 5.18
C ILE A 18 -7.20 -4.06 4.22
N LYS A 19 -6.22 -3.37 3.63
CA LYS A 19 -6.48 -2.29 2.68
C LYS A 19 -7.05 -2.82 1.35
N ASN A 20 -6.75 -4.06 1.01
CA ASN A 20 -7.23 -4.68 -0.22
C ASN A 20 -8.72 -5.06 -0.12
N PHE A 21 -9.34 -5.01 1.07
CA PHE A 21 -10.80 -5.14 1.17
C PHE A 21 -11.55 -4.05 0.40
N ALA A 22 -10.89 -2.93 0.06
CA ALA A 22 -11.44 -1.93 -0.83
C ALA A 22 -11.85 -2.48 -2.22
N LEU A 23 -11.29 -3.62 -2.67
CA LEU A 23 -11.72 -4.30 -3.89
C LEU A 23 -13.17 -4.79 -3.82
N PHE A 24 -13.66 -5.12 -2.62
CA PHE A 24 -15.03 -5.59 -2.44
C PHE A 24 -16.06 -4.46 -2.47
N ALA A 25 -15.63 -3.18 -2.48
CA ALA A 25 -16.54 -2.05 -2.47
C ALA A 25 -17.51 -2.08 -3.66
N ALA A 26 -17.04 -2.43 -4.86
CA ALA A 26 -17.88 -2.51 -6.06
C ALA A 26 -19.09 -3.45 -5.86
N ILE A 27 -18.83 -4.69 -5.43
CA ILE A 27 -19.88 -5.70 -5.29
C ILE A 27 -20.73 -5.49 -4.03
N LEU A 28 -20.14 -4.92 -2.97
CA LEU A 28 -20.87 -4.60 -1.75
C LEU A 28 -21.94 -3.54 -2.01
N PHE A 29 -21.58 -2.45 -2.69
CA PHE A 29 -22.51 -1.36 -2.99
C PHE A 29 -23.42 -1.65 -4.18
N ALA A 30 -23.07 -2.60 -5.05
CA ALA A 30 -23.95 -3.12 -6.08
C ALA A 30 -25.01 -4.10 -5.51
N GLY A 31 -24.85 -4.58 -4.28
CA GLY A 31 -25.76 -5.56 -3.66
C GLY A 31 -25.49 -7.02 -4.08
N GLU A 32 -24.37 -7.28 -4.74
CA GLU A 32 -24.02 -8.57 -5.37
C GLU A 32 -23.01 -9.38 -4.53
N LEU A 33 -22.90 -9.05 -3.24
CA LEU A 33 -21.95 -9.70 -2.33
C LEU A 33 -22.22 -11.20 -2.17
N PHE A 34 -23.48 -11.61 -2.34
CA PHE A 34 -23.93 -13.00 -2.16
C PHE A 34 -24.05 -13.77 -3.47
N ASP A 35 -23.74 -13.16 -4.62
CA ASP A 35 -23.56 -13.91 -5.86
C ASP A 35 -22.22 -14.66 -5.79
N GLN A 36 -22.31 -15.99 -5.75
CA GLN A 36 -21.15 -16.87 -5.60
C GLN A 36 -20.11 -16.67 -6.70
N LEU A 37 -20.55 -16.52 -7.95
CA LEU A 37 -19.65 -16.42 -9.10
C LEU A 37 -18.88 -15.10 -9.09
N ILE A 38 -19.57 -14.00 -8.79
CA ILE A 38 -18.98 -12.67 -8.70
C ILE A 38 -18.06 -12.59 -7.48
N PHE A 39 -18.51 -13.10 -6.34
CA PHE A 39 -17.73 -13.12 -5.11
C PHE A 39 -16.40 -13.88 -5.30
N GLU A 40 -16.43 -15.07 -5.89
CA GLU A 40 -15.22 -15.85 -6.18
C GLU A 40 -14.23 -15.08 -7.05
N LYS A 41 -14.69 -14.41 -8.11
CA LYS A 41 -13.82 -13.58 -8.97
C LYS A 41 -13.15 -12.45 -8.19
N VAL A 42 -13.91 -11.69 -7.40
CA VAL A 42 -13.36 -10.61 -6.57
C VAL A 42 -12.45 -11.15 -5.46
N PHE A 43 -12.75 -12.33 -4.93
CA PHE A 43 -11.93 -12.98 -3.92
C PHE A 43 -10.56 -13.42 -4.47
N VAL A 44 -10.51 -13.96 -5.69
CA VAL A 44 -9.23 -14.22 -6.37
C VAL A 44 -8.50 -12.89 -6.65
N ALA A 45 -9.21 -11.85 -7.11
CA ALA A 45 -8.64 -10.52 -7.32
C ALA A 45 -8.03 -9.93 -6.03
N PHE A 46 -8.66 -10.15 -4.88
CA PHE A 46 -8.15 -9.77 -3.58
C PHE A 46 -6.81 -10.44 -3.26
N PHE A 47 -6.65 -11.74 -3.52
CA PHE A 47 -5.37 -12.43 -3.32
C PHE A 47 -4.29 -11.96 -4.29
N VAL A 48 -4.66 -11.67 -5.54
CA VAL A 48 -3.75 -11.03 -6.50
C VAL A 48 -3.21 -9.74 -5.90
N PHE A 49 -4.08 -8.84 -5.42
CA PHE A 49 -3.67 -7.58 -4.78
C PHE A 49 -2.88 -7.78 -3.49
N CYS A 50 -3.17 -8.83 -2.70
CA CYS A 50 -2.35 -9.20 -1.54
C CYS A 50 -0.92 -9.56 -1.96
N GLY A 51 -0.75 -10.35 -3.03
CA GLY A 51 0.57 -10.67 -3.57
C GLY A 51 1.31 -9.44 -4.10
N LEU A 52 0.67 -8.62 -4.94
CA LEU A 52 1.26 -7.39 -5.49
C LEU A 52 1.63 -6.37 -4.40
N SER A 53 0.74 -6.16 -3.42
CA SER A 53 1.01 -5.26 -2.30
C SER A 53 2.15 -5.79 -1.41
N SER A 54 2.22 -7.09 -1.17
CA SER A 54 3.33 -7.71 -0.43
C SER A 54 4.66 -7.53 -1.17
N ALA A 55 4.70 -7.83 -2.47
CA ALA A 55 5.91 -7.67 -3.28
C ALA A 55 6.40 -6.23 -3.31
N THR A 56 5.49 -5.27 -3.49
CA THR A 56 5.85 -3.86 -3.49
C THR A 56 6.30 -3.35 -2.13
N TYR A 57 5.75 -3.87 -1.02
CA TYR A 57 6.29 -3.58 0.31
C TYR A 57 7.69 -4.15 0.51
N ILE A 58 7.97 -5.34 -0.01
CA ILE A 58 9.32 -5.94 0.02
C ILE A 58 10.30 -5.05 -0.76
N VAL A 59 9.95 -4.67 -1.98
CA VAL A 59 10.76 -3.77 -2.81
C VAL A 59 10.99 -2.44 -2.09
N ASN A 60 9.96 -1.87 -1.47
CA ASN A 60 10.12 -0.65 -0.69
C ASN A 60 11.11 -0.83 0.48
N ASP A 61 10.98 -1.93 1.22
CA ASP A 61 11.90 -2.22 2.33
C ASP A 61 13.33 -2.46 1.86
N LEU A 62 13.54 -3.04 0.67
CA LEU A 62 14.86 -3.20 0.04
C LEU A 62 15.53 -1.85 -0.23
N PHE A 63 14.79 -0.87 -0.76
CA PHE A 63 15.31 0.49 -0.97
C PHE A 63 15.55 1.23 0.34
N ASP A 64 14.77 0.93 1.39
CA ASP A 64 14.86 1.61 2.68
C ASP A 64 15.75 0.91 3.72
N ILE A 65 16.43 -0.21 3.38
CA ILE A 65 17.22 -1.01 4.36
C ILE A 65 18.12 -0.16 5.24
N LYS A 66 18.93 0.73 4.65
CA LYS A 66 19.90 1.56 5.39
C LYS A 66 19.20 2.53 6.35
N LYS A 67 18.11 3.16 5.90
CA LYS A 67 17.31 4.10 6.71
C LYS A 67 16.54 3.38 7.81
N ASP A 68 15.95 2.23 7.48
CA ASP A 68 15.19 1.42 8.43
C ASP A 68 16.06 0.87 9.56
N ARG A 69 17.34 0.57 9.30
CA ARG A 69 18.30 0.17 10.34
C ARG A 69 18.53 1.24 11.41
N MET A 70 18.49 2.52 11.04
CA MET A 70 18.70 3.64 11.96
C MET A 70 17.42 4.03 12.72
N HIS A 71 16.24 3.57 12.27
CA HIS A 71 14.97 3.94 12.86
C HIS A 71 14.66 3.16 14.15
N PRO A 72 14.17 3.81 15.23
CA PRO A 72 13.91 3.18 16.53
C PRO A 72 12.99 1.95 16.47
N PHE A 73 11.89 2.03 15.70
CA PHE A 73 10.95 0.93 15.50
C PHE A 73 11.15 0.12 14.20
N LYS A 74 11.55 0.74 13.07
CA LYS A 74 11.67 0.03 11.77
C LYS A 74 12.91 -0.87 11.68
N ARG A 75 13.90 -0.71 12.57
CA ARG A 75 15.06 -1.60 12.65
C ARG A 75 14.72 -3.07 12.89
N PHE A 76 13.54 -3.33 13.48
CA PHE A 76 13.07 -4.68 13.76
C PHE A 76 12.42 -5.37 12.54
N ARG A 77 12.35 -4.71 11.37
CA ARG A 77 11.87 -5.33 10.13
C ARG A 77 12.78 -6.50 9.73
N PRO A 78 12.25 -7.57 9.11
CA PRO A 78 13.03 -8.75 8.75
C PRO A 78 14.29 -8.44 7.93
N LEU A 79 14.18 -7.52 6.97
CA LEU A 79 15.29 -7.06 6.11
C LEU A 79 16.30 -6.17 6.86
N ALA A 80 15.81 -5.18 7.64
CA ALA A 80 16.68 -4.29 8.39
C ALA A 80 17.47 -5.03 9.47
N GLY A 81 16.85 -6.01 10.13
CA GLY A 81 17.45 -6.86 11.16
C GLY A 81 18.23 -8.06 10.63
N ASN A 82 18.53 -8.15 9.32
CA ASN A 82 19.26 -9.24 8.68
C ASN A 82 18.68 -10.66 8.94
N LYS A 83 17.37 -10.76 9.20
CA LYS A 83 16.70 -12.04 9.45
C LYS A 83 16.37 -12.78 8.17
N ILE A 84 16.27 -12.06 7.06
CA ILE A 84 16.07 -12.58 5.70
C ILE A 84 17.15 -11.98 4.81
N SER A 85 17.76 -12.80 3.96
CA SER A 85 18.76 -12.32 3.00
C SER A 85 18.11 -11.45 1.92
N VAL A 86 18.88 -10.49 1.40
CA VAL A 86 18.43 -9.63 0.30
C VAL A 86 18.03 -10.47 -0.93
N SER A 87 18.80 -11.52 -1.24
CA SER A 87 18.49 -12.45 -2.33
C SER A 87 17.15 -13.16 -2.13
N ALA A 88 16.86 -13.66 -0.93
CA ALA A 88 15.59 -14.32 -0.63
C ALA A 88 14.41 -13.34 -0.72
N ALA A 89 14.58 -12.10 -0.30
CA ALA A 89 13.54 -11.07 -0.42
C ALA A 89 13.26 -10.70 -1.88
N ILE A 90 14.30 -10.53 -2.70
CA ILE A 90 14.16 -10.28 -4.15
C ILE A 90 13.43 -11.45 -4.81
N LEU A 91 13.85 -12.69 -4.54
CA LEU A 91 13.21 -13.89 -5.08
C LEU A 91 11.73 -13.96 -4.66
N THR A 92 11.43 -13.70 -3.39
CA THR A 92 10.05 -13.69 -2.88
C THR A 92 9.20 -12.64 -3.59
N ALA A 93 9.72 -11.41 -3.75
CA ALA A 93 9.01 -10.35 -4.45
C ALA A 93 8.77 -10.70 -5.93
N ALA A 94 9.77 -11.25 -6.62
CA ALA A 94 9.67 -11.66 -8.02
C ALA A 94 8.64 -12.78 -8.22
N ILE A 95 8.65 -13.80 -7.36
CA ILE A 95 7.68 -14.90 -7.39
C ILE A 95 6.25 -14.36 -7.16
N LEU A 96 6.06 -13.49 -6.17
CA LEU A 96 4.75 -12.89 -5.89
C LEU A 96 4.24 -12.07 -7.08
N ILE A 97 5.09 -11.24 -7.69
CA ILE A 97 4.71 -10.46 -8.87
C ILE A 97 4.31 -11.38 -10.02
N PHE A 98 5.13 -12.39 -10.30
CA PHE A 98 4.89 -13.30 -11.41
C PHE A 98 3.58 -14.10 -11.22
N ILE A 99 3.38 -14.70 -10.04
CA ILE A 99 2.16 -15.47 -9.75
C ILE A 99 0.94 -14.55 -9.76
N SER A 100 1.01 -13.38 -9.12
CA SER A 100 -0.12 -12.43 -9.11
C SER A 100 -0.48 -11.93 -10.50
N LEU A 101 0.50 -11.61 -11.35
CA LEU A 101 0.25 -11.16 -12.73
C LEU A 101 -0.23 -12.31 -13.61
N PHE A 102 0.25 -13.53 -13.39
CA PHE A 102 -0.25 -14.70 -14.10
C PHE A 102 -1.72 -14.95 -13.78
N VAL A 103 -2.08 -14.98 -12.49
CA VAL A 103 -3.47 -15.17 -12.04
C VAL A 103 -4.36 -14.01 -12.47
N SER A 104 -3.85 -12.77 -12.54
CA SER A 104 -4.68 -11.65 -12.98
C SER A 104 -5.14 -11.75 -14.44
N THR A 105 -4.42 -12.50 -15.30
CA THR A 105 -4.86 -12.77 -16.68
C THR A 105 -6.14 -13.60 -16.77
N THR A 106 -6.48 -14.37 -15.72
CA THR A 106 -7.65 -15.25 -15.72
C THR A 106 -8.93 -14.55 -15.26
N ILE A 107 -8.86 -13.28 -14.82
CA ILE A 107 -10.01 -12.51 -14.33
C ILE A 107 -10.62 -11.70 -15.47
N THR A 108 -9.99 -10.58 -15.84
CA THR A 108 -10.38 -9.74 -16.98
C THR A 108 -9.15 -9.01 -17.53
N PRO A 109 -9.12 -8.66 -18.83
CA PRO A 109 -8.02 -7.87 -19.40
C PRO A 109 -7.85 -6.49 -18.72
N ALA A 110 -8.95 -5.84 -18.36
CA ALA A 110 -8.93 -4.57 -17.63
C ALA A 110 -8.30 -4.70 -16.24
N PHE A 111 -8.58 -5.80 -15.54
CA PHE A 111 -7.97 -6.10 -14.24
C PHE A 111 -6.45 -6.37 -14.35
N PHE A 112 -6.00 -7.02 -15.43
CA PHE A 112 -4.57 -7.18 -15.68
C PHE A 112 -3.87 -5.81 -15.86
N ILE A 113 -4.47 -4.92 -16.64
CA ILE A 113 -3.93 -3.56 -16.88
C ILE A 113 -3.86 -2.76 -15.58
N ILE A 114 -4.90 -2.77 -14.74
CA ILE A 114 -4.89 -2.02 -13.47
C ILE A 114 -3.83 -2.57 -12.50
N CYS A 115 -3.56 -3.89 -12.53
CA CYS A 115 -2.46 -4.49 -11.76
C CYS A 115 -1.09 -3.96 -12.20
N LEU A 116 -0.86 -3.81 -13.51
CA LEU A 116 0.38 -3.23 -14.05
C LEU A 116 0.52 -1.76 -13.68
N VAL A 117 -0.56 -0.98 -13.79
CA VAL A 117 -0.59 0.43 -13.39
C VAL A 117 -0.28 0.56 -11.89
N TYR A 118 -0.90 -0.28 -11.07
CA TYR A 118 -0.65 -0.33 -9.62
C TYR A 118 0.82 -0.62 -9.30
N LEU A 119 1.41 -1.64 -9.91
CA LEU A 119 2.83 -1.96 -9.73
C LEU A 119 3.74 -0.81 -10.15
N SER A 120 3.47 -0.21 -11.31
CA SER A 120 4.28 0.88 -11.87
C SER A 120 4.30 2.09 -10.94
N ILE A 121 3.13 2.52 -10.46
CA ILE A 121 3.02 3.63 -9.50
C ILE A 121 3.72 3.29 -8.19
N GLN A 122 3.56 2.06 -7.71
CA GLN A 122 4.12 1.66 -6.43
C GLN A 122 5.66 1.53 -6.46
N PHE A 123 6.24 1.11 -7.59
CA PHE A 123 7.69 1.13 -7.80
C PHE A 123 8.22 2.55 -7.99
N LEU A 124 7.54 3.38 -8.78
CA LEU A 124 7.89 4.79 -8.94
C LEU A 124 7.85 5.52 -7.58
N TYR A 125 6.91 5.14 -6.73
CA TYR A 125 6.82 5.63 -5.35
C TYR A 125 8.04 5.26 -4.51
N SER A 126 8.43 3.99 -4.54
CA SER A 126 9.57 3.50 -3.76
C SER A 126 10.90 4.09 -4.22
N LEU A 127 11.04 4.43 -5.50
CA LEU A 127 12.25 5.02 -6.08
C LEU A 127 12.34 6.54 -5.85
N PHE A 128 11.31 7.29 -6.25
CA PHE A 128 11.41 8.74 -6.38
C PHE A 128 10.33 9.49 -5.61
N LEU A 129 9.06 9.07 -5.65
CA LEU A 129 7.97 9.93 -5.17
C LEU A 129 7.94 10.07 -3.64
N LYS A 130 8.57 9.15 -2.90
CA LYS A 130 8.56 9.20 -1.43
C LYS A 130 9.38 10.34 -0.82
N SER A 131 10.25 11.02 -1.58
CA SER A 131 11.05 12.16 -1.12
C SER A 131 10.36 13.51 -1.30
N LEU A 132 9.32 13.58 -2.14
CA LEU A 132 8.56 14.80 -2.41
C LEU A 132 7.37 14.89 -1.45
N ALA A 133 7.25 16.01 -0.75
CA ALA A 133 6.07 16.32 0.05
C ALA A 133 4.84 16.50 -0.86
N VAL A 134 3.67 16.17 -0.34
CA VAL A 134 2.34 16.17 -0.99
C VAL A 134 2.18 15.04 -2.00
N VAL A 135 3.18 14.83 -2.87
CA VAL A 135 3.19 13.74 -3.85
C VAL A 135 3.12 12.37 -3.16
N ASP A 136 3.71 12.24 -1.98
CA ASP A 136 3.65 11.00 -1.21
C ASP A 136 2.26 10.72 -0.60
N ILE A 137 1.50 11.76 -0.24
CA ILE A 137 0.09 11.65 0.19
C ILE A 137 -0.77 11.27 -1.01
N LEU A 138 -0.59 11.94 -2.14
CA LEU A 138 -1.32 11.65 -3.37
C LEU A 138 -1.07 10.21 -3.84
N ALA A 139 0.17 9.74 -3.82
CA ALA A 139 0.48 8.36 -4.18
C ALA A 139 -0.19 7.33 -3.27
N ILE A 140 -0.30 7.60 -1.96
CA ILE A 140 -1.04 6.74 -1.02
C ILE A 140 -2.53 6.73 -1.38
N ALA A 141 -3.12 7.90 -1.65
CA ALA A 141 -4.51 8.03 -2.05
C ALA A 141 -4.79 7.29 -3.37
N THR A 142 -3.96 7.50 -4.39
CA THR A 142 -4.01 6.76 -5.66
C THR A 142 -3.97 5.25 -5.44
N GLY A 143 -3.17 4.76 -4.48
CA GLY A 143 -3.16 3.35 -4.12
C GLY A 143 -4.52 2.82 -3.63
N TYR A 144 -5.32 3.61 -2.91
CA TYR A 144 -6.67 3.22 -2.52
C TYR A 144 -7.66 3.31 -3.68
N ILE A 145 -7.56 4.36 -4.50
CA ILE A 145 -8.40 4.55 -5.68
C ILE A 145 -8.24 3.39 -6.66
N LEU A 146 -6.99 2.98 -6.94
CA LEU A 146 -6.69 1.86 -7.83
C LEU A 146 -7.25 0.53 -7.31
N ARG A 147 -7.30 0.33 -5.99
CA ARG A 147 -7.89 -0.87 -5.39
C ARG A 147 -9.40 -0.92 -5.60
N VAL A 148 -10.06 0.22 -5.44
CA VAL A 148 -11.50 0.34 -5.67
C VAL A 148 -11.83 0.07 -7.15
N TYR A 149 -11.10 0.69 -8.08
CA TYR A 149 -11.24 0.41 -9.51
C TYR A 149 -10.88 -1.03 -9.90
N ALA A 150 -9.91 -1.64 -9.23
CA ALA A 150 -9.62 -3.04 -9.46
C ALA A 150 -10.77 -3.96 -9.07
N GLY A 151 -11.54 -3.59 -8.05
CA GLY A 151 -12.81 -4.23 -7.70
C GLY A 151 -13.86 -4.13 -8.81
N GLU A 152 -14.02 -2.93 -9.40
CA GLU A 152 -14.89 -2.70 -10.56
C GLU A 152 -14.47 -3.57 -11.75
N PHE A 153 -13.19 -3.56 -12.13
CA PHE A 153 -12.71 -4.34 -13.28
C PHE A 153 -12.72 -5.85 -13.05
N ALA A 154 -12.59 -6.31 -11.80
CA ALA A 154 -12.68 -7.73 -11.47
C ALA A 154 -14.13 -8.24 -11.48
N SER A 155 -15.07 -7.41 -11.01
CA SER A 155 -16.48 -7.79 -10.84
C SER A 155 -17.34 -7.49 -12.07
N GLY A 156 -16.98 -6.48 -12.86
CA GLY A 156 -17.80 -5.95 -13.94
C GLY A 156 -18.86 -4.94 -13.49
N PHE A 157 -18.97 -4.65 -12.18
CA PHE A 157 -19.92 -3.68 -11.65
C PHE A 157 -19.32 -2.29 -11.55
N HIS A 158 -20.02 -1.33 -12.13
CA HIS A 158 -19.61 0.06 -12.11
C HIS A 158 -19.74 0.67 -10.71
N ILE A 159 -18.72 1.44 -10.34
CA ILE A 159 -18.71 2.17 -9.08
C ILE A 159 -19.35 3.54 -9.29
N SER A 160 -20.20 3.95 -8.36
CA SER A 160 -20.80 5.28 -8.41
C SER A 160 -19.75 6.36 -8.21
N VAL A 161 -19.93 7.49 -8.90
CA VAL A 161 -19.07 8.68 -8.74
C VAL A 161 -19.00 9.13 -7.28
N TRP A 162 -20.12 9.01 -6.57
CA TRP A 162 -20.21 9.32 -5.13
C TRP A 162 -19.29 8.42 -4.29
N LEU A 163 -19.30 7.10 -4.52
CA LEU A 163 -18.42 6.18 -3.80
C LEU A 163 -16.94 6.44 -4.10
N LEU A 164 -16.62 6.82 -5.34
CA LEU A 164 -15.27 7.21 -5.71
C LEU A 164 -14.83 8.48 -4.99
N LEU A 165 -15.67 9.53 -4.94
CA LEU A 165 -15.38 10.76 -4.21
C LEU A 165 -15.17 10.49 -2.72
N THR A 166 -16.01 9.66 -2.10
CA THR A 166 -15.84 9.23 -0.71
C THR A 166 -14.52 8.49 -0.51
N THR A 167 -14.16 7.59 -1.43
CA THR A 167 -12.88 6.87 -1.40
C THR A 167 -11.69 7.84 -1.45
N ILE A 168 -11.75 8.84 -2.33
CA ILE A 168 -10.71 9.87 -2.46
C ILE A 168 -10.56 10.62 -1.13
N SER A 169 -11.64 11.16 -0.57
CA SER A 169 -11.61 11.92 0.69
C SER A 169 -11.07 11.08 1.84
N ILE A 170 -11.59 9.86 2.05
CA ILE A 170 -11.12 8.97 3.13
C ILE A 170 -9.65 8.62 2.94
N SER A 171 -9.23 8.31 1.70
CA SER A 171 -7.84 7.91 1.44
C SER A 171 -6.84 9.04 1.70
N LEU A 172 -7.20 10.28 1.35
CA LEU A 172 -6.42 11.48 1.63
C LEU A 172 -6.37 11.75 3.14
N PHE A 173 -7.52 11.71 3.82
CA PHE A 173 -7.61 11.87 5.26
C PHE A 173 -6.70 10.88 6.01
N LEU A 174 -6.76 9.59 5.66
CA LEU A 174 -5.90 8.56 6.26
C LEU A 174 -4.42 8.79 5.95
N ALA A 175 -4.09 9.23 4.73
CA ALA A 175 -2.70 9.52 4.34
C ALA A 175 -2.13 10.70 5.12
N ILE A 176 -2.91 11.77 5.32
CA ILE A 176 -2.55 12.94 6.12
C ILE A 176 -2.41 12.57 7.60
N GLY A 177 -3.39 11.84 8.15
CA GLY A 177 -3.35 11.38 9.55
C GLY A 177 -2.12 10.53 9.86
N LYS A 178 -1.73 9.66 8.91
CA LYS A 178 -0.46 8.92 9.00
C LYS A 178 0.74 9.86 9.07
N ARG A 179 0.83 10.87 8.20
CA ARG A 179 1.94 11.84 8.20
C ARG A 179 2.03 12.62 9.49
N ARG A 180 0.89 13.07 10.01
CA ARG A 180 0.79 13.78 11.28
C ARG A 180 1.31 12.91 12.43
N SER A 181 0.88 11.65 12.50
CA SER A 181 1.36 10.72 13.53
C SER A 181 2.88 10.48 13.45
N GLU A 182 3.44 10.39 12.23
CA GLU A 182 4.87 10.23 12.02
C GLU A 182 5.66 11.48 12.47
N LEU A 183 5.15 12.70 12.20
CA LEU A 183 5.76 13.94 12.71
C LEU A 183 5.75 13.99 14.24
N THR A 184 4.60 13.77 14.88
CA THR A 184 4.48 13.86 16.35
C THR A 184 5.43 12.88 17.06
N LEU A 185 5.54 11.65 16.55
CA LEU A 185 6.43 10.62 17.12
C LEU A 185 7.92 10.95 16.97
N LEU A 186 8.30 11.65 15.90
CA LEU A 186 9.70 12.03 15.65
C LEU A 186 10.07 13.33 16.37
N SER A 187 9.15 14.30 16.49
CA SER A 187 9.32 15.50 17.30
C SER A 187 9.59 15.16 18.78
N ALA A 188 8.99 14.09 19.30
CA ALA A 188 9.20 13.62 20.66
C ALA A 188 10.58 12.95 20.91
N ASN A 189 11.29 12.49 19.87
CA ASN A 189 12.51 11.66 20.00
C ASN A 189 13.84 12.34 19.60
N LYS A 190 13.88 13.68 19.50
CA LYS A 190 15.00 14.57 19.05
C LYS A 190 15.01 14.89 17.56
N LYS A 191 15.14 16.20 17.26
CA LYS A 191 15.15 16.82 15.91
C LYS A 191 16.15 16.21 14.90
N ASN A 192 17.31 15.72 15.35
CA ASN A 192 18.35 15.19 14.46
C ASN A 192 17.96 13.88 13.75
N LEU A 193 16.94 13.16 14.24
CA LEU A 193 16.43 11.93 13.61
C LEU A 193 15.43 12.17 12.47
N ILE A 194 14.87 13.38 12.35
CA ILE A 194 13.81 13.70 11.38
C ILE A 194 14.34 13.67 9.94
N GLN A 195 15.48 14.34 9.70
CA GLN A 195 16.12 14.42 8.38
C GLN A 195 16.71 13.07 7.93
N GLU A 196 17.33 12.31 8.84
CA GLU A 196 17.94 11.02 8.48
C GLU A 196 16.91 9.92 8.19
N THR A 197 15.74 10.02 8.81
CA THR A 197 14.70 8.98 8.68
C THR A 197 13.84 9.17 7.42
N ARG A 198 13.47 10.41 7.06
CA ARG A 198 12.67 10.69 5.85
C ARG A 198 12.64 12.19 5.49
N GLU A 199 13.27 12.53 4.37
CA GLU A 199 13.38 13.91 3.87
C GLU A 199 12.04 14.60 3.63
N SER A 200 11.01 13.90 3.14
CA SER A 200 9.70 14.51 2.86
C SER A 200 9.00 15.06 4.11
N LEU A 201 9.27 14.50 5.29
CA LEU A 201 8.68 14.96 6.56
C LEU A 201 9.21 16.33 6.99
N SER A 202 10.43 16.70 6.60
CA SER A 202 11.03 18.00 6.95
C SER A 202 10.33 19.20 6.29
N ARG A 203 9.55 18.95 5.23
CA ARG A 203 8.86 20.00 4.46
C ARG A 203 7.41 20.21 4.90
N TYR A 204 6.91 19.41 5.85
CA TYR A 204 5.56 19.56 6.38
C TYR A 204 5.58 20.39 7.66
N SER A 205 4.66 21.37 7.77
CA SER A 205 4.32 22.00 9.04
C SER A 205 3.10 21.32 9.66
N GLU A 206 3.04 21.26 10.99
CA GLU A 206 1.89 20.69 11.71
C GLU A 206 0.59 21.39 11.31
N ARG A 207 0.62 22.72 11.17
CA ARG A 207 -0.52 23.54 10.75
C ARG A 207 -1.05 23.18 9.35
N LEU A 208 -0.18 22.85 8.40
CA LEU A 208 -0.58 22.47 7.05
C LEU A 208 -1.28 21.10 7.03
N LEU A 209 -0.79 20.15 7.83
CA LEU A 209 -1.45 18.85 7.98
C LEU A 209 -2.80 18.96 8.71
N ASP A 210 -2.91 19.85 9.70
CA ASP A 210 -4.18 20.09 10.40
C ASP A 210 -5.24 20.68 9.46
N VAL A 211 -4.86 21.64 8.60
CA VAL A 211 -5.76 22.19 7.58
C VAL A 211 -6.19 21.11 6.59
N TYR A 212 -5.25 20.31 6.08
CA TYR A 212 -5.61 19.23 5.16
C TYR A 212 -6.50 18.18 5.83
N ALA A 213 -6.23 17.82 7.09
CA ALA A 213 -7.06 16.89 7.84
C ALA A 213 -8.49 17.43 7.99
N SER A 214 -8.66 18.72 8.29
CA SER A 214 -9.99 19.33 8.40
C SER A 214 -10.77 19.34 7.08
N ILE A 215 -10.11 19.57 5.94
CA ILE A 215 -10.76 19.62 4.62
C ILE A 215 -11.32 18.25 4.22
N PHE A 216 -10.56 17.18 4.46
CA PHE A 216 -10.94 15.82 4.05
C PHE A 216 -11.69 15.02 5.14
N ALA A 217 -11.92 15.60 6.31
CA ALA A 217 -12.69 14.97 7.40
C ALA A 217 -14.21 15.19 7.29
N THR A 218 -14.63 16.19 6.51
CA THR A 218 -16.03 16.46 6.13
C THR A 218 -16.45 15.64 4.93
#